data_AF-A0A914WF80-F1
#
_entry.id   AF-A0A914WF80-F1
#
_cell.length_a   1.000
_cell.length_b   1.000
_cell.length_c   1.000
_cell.angle_alpha   90.00
_cell.angle_beta   90.00
_cell.angle_gamma   90.00
#
_symmetry.space_group_name_H-M   'P 1'
#
loop_
_entity.id
_entity.type
_entity.pdbx_description
1 polymer ?
#
loop_
_entity_poly.entity_id
_entity_poly.type
_entity_poly.pdbx_seq_one_letter_code
_entity_poly.pdbx_strand_id
1 'polypeptide(L)'
;MIVALDVIAVSLTLLVIITLLHLLLKLTVWAYSPSKGGSLSPSPLHHVTVRSVDCATREESSIASDQQSTVEEFSEPCRQGSRYTYERVTNGKIKITTCDPLGRFIAVQNTSRLHSIDIGEWQLCRKINQSVEIVFIFPHSHVLRALEVCRVYTRDSKEDMAENDLLCERNSWDSGHTIETSLIRPDGMTMAMFLETSESSVRVDAPLDSTTID
;
A
#
# COMPACT_ATOMS: atom_id res chain seq x y z
N MET A 1 20.60 61.84 -13.78
CA MET A 1 19.96 60.70 -14.46
C MET A 1 20.76 59.40 -14.29
N ILE A 2 22.09 59.40 -14.39
CA ILE A 2 22.94 58.19 -14.24
C ILE A 2 22.76 57.50 -12.87
N VAL A 3 22.82 58.25 -11.77
CA VAL A 3 22.62 57.73 -10.40
C VAL A 3 21.26 57.06 -10.15
N ALA A 4 20.20 57.43 -10.89
CA ALA A 4 18.89 56.82 -10.70
C ALA A 4 18.79 55.42 -11.35
N LEU A 5 19.53 55.21 -12.45
CA LEU A 5 19.57 53.93 -13.16
C LEU A 5 20.35 52.88 -12.36
N ASP A 6 21.42 53.29 -11.69
CA ASP A 6 22.22 52.40 -10.83
C ASP A 6 21.41 51.92 -9.61
N VAL A 7 20.61 52.79 -9.00
CA VAL A 7 19.74 52.41 -7.87
C VAL A 7 18.67 51.40 -8.29
N ILE A 8 18.08 51.58 -9.48
CA ILE A 8 17.08 50.65 -10.03
C ILE A 8 17.74 49.30 -10.36
N ALA A 9 18.93 49.30 -10.95
CA ALA A 9 19.67 48.08 -11.26
C ALA A 9 20.03 47.27 -10.00
N VAL A 10 20.48 47.94 -8.93
CA VAL A 10 20.76 47.30 -7.63
C VAL A 10 19.47 46.75 -6.99
N SER A 11 18.33 47.44 -7.11
CA SER A 11 17.05 46.97 -6.58
C SER A 11 16.54 45.71 -7.29
N LEU A 12 16.62 45.68 -8.63
CA LEU A 12 16.18 44.52 -9.42
C LEU A 12 17.06 43.30 -9.18
N THR A 13 18.38 43.49 -9.12
CA THR A 13 19.32 42.40 -8.81
C THR A 13 19.09 41.83 -7.42
N LEU A 14 18.84 42.68 -6.41
CA LEU A 14 18.51 42.24 -5.06
C LEU A 14 17.20 41.42 -5.02
N LEU A 15 16.17 41.85 -5.76
CA LEU A 15 14.90 41.13 -5.83
C LEU A 15 15.07 39.73 -6.43
N VAL A 16 15.85 39.61 -7.52
CA VAL A 16 16.18 38.32 -8.15
C VAL A 16 16.90 37.41 -7.17
N ILE A 17 17.91 37.91 -6.45
CA ILE A 17 18.64 37.12 -5.44
C ILE A 17 17.70 36.62 -4.33
N ILE A 18 16.80 37.47 -3.82
CA ILE A 18 15.82 37.08 -2.79
C ILE A 18 14.89 35.97 -3.31
N THR A 19 14.40 36.08 -4.55
CA THR A 19 13.53 35.05 -5.14
C THR A 19 14.26 33.71 -5.34
N LEU A 20 15.52 33.74 -5.77
CA LEU A 20 16.36 32.55 -5.90
C LEU A 20 16.67 31.91 -4.53
N LEU A 21 16.93 32.73 -3.50
CA LEU A 21 17.15 32.23 -2.13
C LEU A 21 15.90 31.55 -1.57
N HIS A 22 14.71 32.14 -1.79
CA HIS A 22 13.44 31.53 -1.42
C HIS A 22 13.18 30.21 -2.17
N LEU A 23 13.54 30.14 -3.45
CA LEU A 23 13.41 28.92 -4.24
C LEU A 23 14.37 27.83 -3.74
N LEU A 24 15.61 28.19 -3.40
CA LEU A 24 16.60 27.28 -2.80
C LEU A 24 16.17 26.78 -1.41
N LEU A 25 15.59 27.63 -0.57
CA LEU A 25 15.03 27.18 0.72
C LEU A 25 13.90 26.17 0.51
N LYS A 26 12.98 26.41 -0.44
CA LYS A 26 11.89 25.48 -0.75
C LYS A 26 12.38 24.14 -1.30
N LEU A 27 13.42 24.14 -2.13
CA LEU A 27 14.06 22.93 -2.64
C LEU A 27 14.81 22.16 -1.53
N THR A 28 15.41 22.87 -0.58
CA THR A 28 16.14 22.25 0.55
C THR A 28 15.18 21.60 1.55
N VAL A 29 14.01 22.21 1.81
CA VAL A 29 12.98 21.63 2.69
C VAL A 29 12.34 20.37 2.08
N TRP A 30 12.27 20.26 0.75
CA TRP A 30 11.82 19.04 0.07
C TRP A 30 12.85 17.90 0.12
N ALA A 31 14.15 18.22 0.18
CA ALA A 31 15.23 17.22 0.25
C ALA A 31 15.50 16.69 1.67
N TYR A 32 15.06 17.39 2.72
CA TYR A 32 15.20 16.94 4.11
C TYR A 32 13.98 16.11 4.54
N SER A 33 13.87 14.90 4.00
CA SER A 33 12.99 13.87 4.56
C SER A 33 13.75 13.14 5.67
N PRO A 34 13.35 13.24 6.95
CA PRO A 34 14.07 12.60 8.04
C PRO A 34 13.90 11.08 7.96
N SER A 35 15.01 10.38 7.72
CA SER A 35 15.11 8.93 7.88
C SER A 35 14.89 8.56 9.35
N LYS A 36 13.74 7.96 9.66
CA LYS A 36 13.50 7.36 10.96
C LYS A 36 14.22 6.02 11.05
N GLY A 37 15.50 6.07 11.39
CA GLY A 37 16.26 4.96 11.93
C GLY A 37 16.46 5.15 13.43
N GLY A 38 15.89 4.27 14.25
CA GLY A 38 16.03 4.31 15.70
C GLY A 38 15.52 3.02 16.34
N SER A 39 16.35 1.98 16.27
CA SER A 39 16.25 0.79 17.12
C SER A 39 16.77 1.12 18.52
N LEU A 40 16.07 0.65 19.56
CA LEU A 40 16.61 -0.07 20.73
C LEU A 40 15.47 -0.42 21.72
N SER A 41 15.08 -1.71 21.71
CA SER A 41 14.84 -2.63 22.86
C SER A 41 13.81 -2.30 23.99
N PRO A 42 13.13 -3.32 24.59
CA PRO A 42 11.80 -3.17 25.18
C PRO A 42 11.75 -3.25 26.72
N SER A 43 10.61 -2.85 27.31
CA SER A 43 10.08 -3.48 28.53
C SER A 43 8.55 -3.42 28.55
N PRO A 44 7.88 -4.50 28.99
CA PRO A 44 6.46 -4.72 28.79
C PRO A 44 5.64 -4.23 29.99
N LEU A 45 4.39 -3.86 29.71
CA LEU A 45 3.19 -4.11 30.51
C LEU A 45 2.15 -3.10 30.02
N HIS A 46 1.06 -3.58 29.44
CA HIS A 46 -0.29 -3.03 29.66
C HIS A 46 -1.32 -3.97 29.02
N HIS A 47 -1.80 -4.89 29.86
CA HIS A 47 -3.19 -5.29 30.00
C HIS A 47 -4.08 -5.13 28.75
N VAL A 48 -4.21 -6.25 28.03
CA VAL A 48 -5.31 -6.51 27.09
C VAL A 48 -6.64 -6.34 27.82
N THR A 49 -7.45 -5.38 27.38
CA THR A 49 -8.89 -5.40 27.67
C THR A 49 -9.61 -5.76 26.38
N VAL A 50 -9.97 -7.04 26.24
CA VAL A 50 -10.99 -7.45 25.27
C VAL A 50 -12.30 -6.80 25.72
N ARG A 51 -12.88 -5.90 24.91
CA ARG A 51 -14.27 -5.50 25.11
C ARG A 51 -15.13 -6.25 24.10
N SER A 52 -15.99 -7.08 24.68
CA SER A 52 -17.06 -7.84 24.05
C SER A 52 -17.91 -6.96 23.13
N VAL A 53 -18.31 -7.55 22.01
CA VAL A 53 -19.25 -6.96 21.06
C VAL A 53 -20.64 -7.03 21.69
N ASP A 54 -21.26 -5.88 21.93
CA ASP A 54 -22.71 -5.79 22.15
C ASP A 54 -23.33 -4.95 21.03
N CYS A 55 -24.34 -5.54 20.40
CA CYS A 55 -25.23 -4.91 19.42
C CYS A 55 -26.20 -3.95 20.11
N ALA A 56 -26.22 -2.67 19.71
CA ALA A 56 -27.41 -1.83 19.84
C ALA A 56 -27.39 -0.67 18.83
N THR A 57 -28.52 -0.49 18.17
CA THR A 57 -28.88 0.51 17.17
C THR A 57 -28.84 1.95 17.70
N ARG A 58 -28.31 2.91 16.92
CA ARG A 58 -28.78 4.31 16.91
C ARG A 58 -28.27 5.12 15.70
N GLU A 59 -29.20 5.80 15.05
CA GLU A 59 -29.07 6.90 14.07
C GLU A 59 -28.47 8.15 14.79
N GLU A 60 -27.88 9.20 14.22
CA GLU A 60 -27.65 9.75 12.88
C GLU A 60 -26.52 10.82 13.02
N SER A 61 -26.02 11.33 11.89
CA SER A 61 -25.58 12.73 11.64
C SER A 61 -24.08 13.09 11.41
N SER A 62 -23.91 13.66 10.22
CA SER A 62 -23.03 14.73 9.72
C SER A 62 -21.50 14.63 9.73
N ILE A 63 -20.98 14.53 8.50
CA ILE A 63 -19.90 15.33 7.88
C ILE A 63 -18.69 15.63 8.77
N ALA A 64 -17.65 14.81 8.59
CA ALA A 64 -16.27 15.29 8.51
C ALA A 64 -15.51 14.33 7.59
N SER A 65 -14.90 14.90 6.55
CA SER A 65 -13.98 14.20 5.65
C SER A 65 -12.70 13.86 6.40
N ASP A 66 -12.73 12.80 7.20
CA ASP A 66 -11.53 12.22 7.76
C ASP A 66 -10.94 11.26 6.71
N GLN A 67 -9.73 11.59 6.25
CA GLN A 67 -8.86 10.66 5.54
C GLN A 67 -8.42 9.58 6.55
N GLN A 68 -9.34 8.70 6.91
CA GLN A 68 -9.06 7.62 7.84
C GLN A 68 -8.37 6.50 7.07
N SER A 69 -7.04 6.60 6.97
CA SER A 69 -6.19 5.49 6.57
C SER A 69 -6.35 4.38 7.60
N THR A 70 -7.09 3.32 7.24
CA THR A 70 -7.23 2.15 8.12
C THR A 70 -6.06 1.23 7.84
N VAL A 71 -5.22 1.00 8.87
CA VAL A 71 -4.12 0.04 8.83
C VAL A 71 -4.59 -1.25 9.49
N GLU A 72 -4.70 -2.33 8.72
CA GLU A 72 -5.02 -3.66 9.23
C GLU A 72 -3.77 -4.54 9.17
N GLU A 73 -3.20 -4.86 10.33
CA GLU A 73 -2.07 -5.77 10.46
C GLU A 73 -2.57 -7.15 10.92
N PHE A 74 -2.22 -8.19 10.17
CA PHE A 74 -2.61 -9.57 10.47
C PHE A 74 -1.41 -10.50 10.26
N SER A 75 -1.17 -11.38 11.22
CA SER A 75 -0.10 -12.38 11.14
C SER A 75 -0.67 -13.78 11.37
N GLU A 76 -0.44 -14.68 10.41
CA GLU A 76 -0.84 -16.09 10.53
C GLU A 76 0.41 -16.97 10.67
N PRO A 77 0.55 -17.73 11.77
CA PRO A 77 1.59 -18.74 11.88
C PRO A 77 1.21 -19.99 11.07
N CYS A 78 1.96 -20.31 10.01
CA CYS A 78 1.82 -21.62 9.36
C CYS A 78 2.46 -22.70 10.26
N ARG A 79 1.80 -23.85 10.39
CA ARG A 79 2.27 -25.00 11.20
C ARG A 79 3.55 -25.65 10.65
N GLN A 80 4.09 -25.17 9.53
CA GLN A 80 5.27 -25.68 8.85
C GLN A 80 6.22 -24.54 8.44
N GLY A 81 6.83 -23.88 9.42
CA GLY A 81 8.11 -23.15 9.26
C GLY A 81 8.13 -21.90 8.37
N SER A 82 6.99 -21.42 7.88
CA SER A 82 6.86 -20.13 7.21
C SER A 82 5.86 -19.25 7.98
N ARG A 83 6.24 -18.02 8.31
CA ARG A 83 5.34 -17.02 8.90
C ARG A 83 4.97 -16.05 7.80
N TYR A 84 3.69 -15.70 7.66
CA TYR A 84 3.28 -14.61 6.79
C TYR A 84 2.81 -13.43 7.64
N THR A 85 3.26 -12.24 7.28
CA THR A 85 2.77 -10.96 7.80
C THR A 85 2.09 -10.20 6.68
N TYR A 86 0.98 -9.58 7.05
CA TYR A 86 0.12 -8.85 6.14
C TYR A 86 -0.14 -7.46 6.70
N GLU A 87 0.11 -6.44 5.89
CA GLU A 87 -0.26 -5.06 6.20
C GLU A 87 -1.17 -4.54 5.09
N ARG A 88 -2.30 -3.96 5.48
CA ARG A 88 -3.23 -3.31 4.54
C ARG A 88 -3.37 -1.86 4.91
N VAL A 89 -3.38 -0.99 3.90
CA VAL A 89 -3.72 0.42 4.04
C VAL A 89 -4.80 0.74 3.04
N THR A 90 -5.84 1.47 3.45
CA THR A 90 -6.94 1.87 2.57
C THR A 90 -7.26 3.34 2.75
N ASN A 91 -7.54 4.02 1.65
CA ASN A 91 -8.01 5.39 1.61
C ASN A 91 -9.42 5.40 1.02
N GLY A 92 -10.44 5.50 1.88
CA GLY A 92 -11.84 5.53 1.47
C GLY A 92 -12.53 4.16 1.46
N LYS A 93 -13.37 3.90 0.45
CA LYS A 93 -14.30 2.76 0.41
C LYS A 93 -13.89 1.64 -0.53
N ILE A 94 -12.63 1.59 -0.92
CA ILE A 94 -12.04 0.53 -1.73
C ILE A 94 -10.93 -0.16 -0.95
N LYS A 95 -10.86 -1.48 -1.01
CA LYS A 95 -9.80 -2.27 -0.39
C LYS A 95 -9.33 -3.41 -1.29
N ILE A 96 -8.07 -3.78 -1.15
CA ILE A 96 -7.53 -5.04 -1.68
C ILE A 96 -7.79 -6.12 -0.62
N THR A 97 -8.63 -7.11 -0.93
CA THR A 97 -9.05 -8.11 0.06
C THR A 97 -8.09 -9.29 0.10
N THR A 98 -7.96 -9.97 -1.03
CA THR A 98 -7.25 -11.24 -1.15
C THR A 98 -6.34 -11.16 -2.35
N CYS A 99 -5.07 -11.48 -2.15
CA CYS A 99 -4.16 -11.82 -3.23
C CYS A 99 -3.86 -13.32 -3.11
N ASP A 100 -3.94 -14.04 -4.23
CA ASP A 100 -3.61 -15.45 -4.23
C ASP A 100 -2.07 -15.62 -4.14
N PRO A 101 -1.55 -16.42 -3.19
CA PRO A 101 -0.10 -16.57 -2.98
C PRO A 101 0.60 -17.28 -4.16
N LEU A 102 -0.15 -18.01 -5.00
CA LEU A 102 0.35 -18.60 -6.23
C LEU A 102 0.30 -17.63 -7.42
N GLY A 103 -0.20 -16.41 -7.21
CA GLY A 103 -0.28 -15.37 -8.23
C GLY A 103 -1.43 -15.57 -9.23
N ARG A 104 -2.49 -16.31 -8.86
CA ARG A 104 -3.61 -16.59 -9.77
C ARG A 104 -4.56 -15.41 -9.99
N PHE A 105 -4.85 -14.67 -8.91
CA PHE A 105 -5.71 -13.50 -8.97
C PHE A 105 -5.42 -12.50 -7.83
N ILE A 106 -5.91 -11.28 -8.01
CA ILE A 106 -5.98 -10.24 -6.99
C ILE A 106 -7.43 -9.75 -6.89
N ALA A 107 -7.96 -9.61 -5.68
CA ALA A 107 -9.33 -9.20 -5.43
C ALA A 107 -9.42 -7.78 -4.86
N VAL A 108 -10.26 -6.95 -5.48
CA VAL A 108 -10.58 -5.59 -5.05
C VAL A 108 -12.05 -5.52 -4.66
N GLN A 109 -12.35 -4.92 -3.52
CA GLN A 109 -13.69 -4.82 -2.98
C GLN A 109 -14.10 -3.37 -2.71
N ASN A 110 -15.34 -3.04 -3.07
CA ASN A 110 -16.03 -1.87 -2.57
C ASN A 110 -16.66 -2.17 -1.19
N THR A 111 -16.28 -1.42 -0.16
CA THR A 111 -16.82 -1.56 1.21
C THR A 111 -18.04 -0.69 1.48
N SER A 112 -18.41 0.19 0.53
CA SER A 112 -19.63 0.97 0.60
C SER A 112 -20.85 0.06 0.48
N ARG A 113 -21.87 0.33 1.31
CA ARG A 113 -23.16 -0.38 1.26
C ARG A 113 -24.18 0.31 0.35
N LEU A 114 -23.91 1.53 -0.06
CA LEU A 114 -24.90 2.41 -0.71
C LEU A 114 -24.45 2.90 -2.08
N HIS A 115 -23.16 3.19 -2.21
CA HIS A 115 -22.63 3.85 -3.40
C HIS A 115 -21.76 2.89 -4.21
N SER A 116 -22.01 2.86 -5.51
CA SER A 116 -21.07 2.31 -6.48
C SER A 116 -19.86 3.24 -6.63
N ILE A 117 -18.72 2.68 -7.01
CA ILE A 117 -17.48 3.41 -7.20
C ILE A 117 -16.97 3.11 -8.60
N ASP A 118 -16.78 4.17 -9.39
CA ASP A 118 -16.11 4.05 -10.68
C ASP A 118 -14.59 3.91 -10.44
N ILE A 119 -14.05 2.78 -10.89
CA ILE A 119 -12.63 2.46 -10.83
C ILE A 119 -12.03 2.33 -12.23
N GLY A 120 -12.72 2.85 -13.26
CA GLY A 120 -12.22 2.86 -14.62
C GLY A 120 -10.88 3.58 -14.73
N GLU A 121 -9.94 2.98 -15.47
CA GLU A 121 -8.58 3.49 -15.68
C GLU A 121 -7.70 3.53 -14.42
N TRP A 122 -8.17 3.02 -13.28
CA TRP A 122 -7.31 2.82 -12.11
C TRP A 122 -6.25 1.77 -12.44
N GLN A 123 -5.11 1.86 -11.76
CA GLN A 123 -3.99 0.96 -11.91
C GLN A 123 -3.91 0.04 -10.70
N LEU A 124 -3.89 -1.26 -10.96
CA LEU A 124 -3.53 -2.29 -10.00
C LEU A 124 -2.06 -2.66 -10.23
N CYS A 125 -1.23 -2.24 -9.29
CA CYS A 125 0.21 -2.38 -9.34
C CYS A 125 0.68 -3.45 -8.37
N ARG A 126 1.57 -4.34 -8.80
CA ARG A 126 2.18 -5.36 -7.94
C ARG A 126 3.69 -5.38 -8.11
N LYS A 127 4.40 -5.19 -7.01
CA LYS A 127 5.86 -5.14 -6.92
C LYS A 127 6.36 -6.28 -6.07
N ILE A 128 7.37 -7.00 -6.56
CA ILE A 128 7.88 -8.22 -5.92
C ILE A 128 9.35 -8.06 -5.61
N ASN A 129 9.77 -8.25 -4.35
CA ASN A 129 11.15 -8.16 -3.89
C ASN A 129 11.87 -6.89 -4.40
N GLN A 130 11.16 -5.76 -4.45
CA GLN A 130 11.65 -4.47 -4.98
C GLN A 130 12.04 -4.48 -6.48
N SER A 131 11.63 -5.49 -7.22
CA SER A 131 11.87 -5.69 -8.65
C SER A 131 10.84 -4.95 -9.53
N VAL A 132 10.81 -5.32 -10.82
CA VAL A 132 9.89 -4.82 -11.84
C VAL A 132 8.45 -4.93 -11.38
N GLU A 133 7.73 -3.82 -11.58
CA GLU A 133 6.33 -3.67 -11.24
C GLU A 133 5.43 -4.22 -12.35
N ILE A 134 4.39 -4.95 -11.93
CA ILE A 134 3.33 -5.48 -12.77
C ILE A 134 2.17 -4.53 -12.68
N VAL A 135 1.76 -3.94 -13.79
CA VAL A 135 0.64 -2.99 -13.82
C VAL A 135 -0.49 -3.56 -14.66
N PHE A 136 -1.70 -3.57 -14.09
CA PHE A 136 -2.95 -3.80 -14.79
C PHE A 136 -3.79 -2.54 -14.72
N ILE A 137 -4.41 -2.16 -15.83
CA ILE A 137 -5.28 -0.99 -15.91
C ILE A 137 -6.72 -1.47 -16.03
N PHE A 138 -7.58 -1.02 -15.13
CA PHE A 138 -9.00 -1.35 -15.19
C PHE A 138 -9.63 -0.81 -16.47
N PRO A 139 -10.53 -1.57 -17.14
CA PRO A 139 -11.23 -1.11 -18.32
C PRO A 139 -11.92 0.23 -18.10
N HIS A 140 -12.07 1.01 -19.16
CA HIS A 140 -12.77 2.29 -19.09
C HIS A 140 -14.19 2.13 -18.55
N SER A 141 -14.62 3.05 -17.67
CA SER A 141 -15.92 3.03 -17.00
C SER A 141 -16.24 1.75 -16.21
N HIS A 142 -15.24 1.04 -15.68
CA HIS A 142 -15.49 -0.12 -14.83
C HIS A 142 -16.01 0.31 -13.45
N VAL A 143 -17.25 -0.06 -13.12
CA VAL A 143 -17.92 0.35 -11.89
C VAL A 143 -18.06 -0.83 -10.92
N LEU A 144 -17.52 -0.68 -9.71
CA LEU A 144 -17.76 -1.58 -8.59
C LEU A 144 -19.04 -1.18 -7.83
N ARG A 145 -20.06 -2.03 -7.85
CA ARG A 145 -21.29 -1.84 -7.07
C ARG A 145 -21.03 -1.93 -5.57
N ALA A 146 -22.01 -1.50 -4.78
CA ALA A 146 -21.95 -1.62 -3.33
C ALA A 146 -21.67 -3.07 -2.90
N LEU A 147 -20.70 -3.25 -2.01
CA LEU A 147 -20.22 -4.55 -1.50
C LEU A 147 -19.64 -5.51 -2.54
N GLU A 148 -19.54 -5.11 -3.80
CA GLU A 148 -19.02 -5.95 -4.88
C GLU A 148 -17.52 -6.23 -4.74
N VAL A 149 -17.13 -7.44 -5.13
CA VAL A 149 -15.75 -7.88 -5.25
C VAL A 149 -15.47 -8.19 -6.71
N CYS A 150 -14.49 -7.51 -7.30
CA CYS A 150 -13.96 -7.85 -8.61
C CYS A 150 -12.61 -8.54 -8.41
N ARG A 151 -12.42 -9.70 -9.05
CA ARG A 151 -11.13 -10.38 -9.10
C ARG A 151 -10.48 -10.16 -10.46
N VAL A 152 -9.18 -9.90 -10.46
CA VAL A 152 -8.38 -9.81 -11.67
C VAL A 152 -7.55 -11.08 -11.79
N TYR A 153 -8.02 -12.02 -12.62
CA TYR A 153 -7.37 -13.30 -12.89
C TYR A 153 -6.28 -13.17 -13.95
N THR A 154 -5.37 -14.13 -13.98
CA THR A 154 -4.37 -14.28 -15.04
C THR A 154 -4.85 -15.26 -16.10
N ARG A 155 -4.18 -15.27 -17.27
CA ARG A 155 -4.50 -16.17 -18.38
C ARG A 155 -4.50 -17.63 -17.97
N ASP A 156 -3.56 -18.04 -17.12
CA ASP A 156 -3.39 -19.44 -16.72
C ASP A 156 -4.46 -19.87 -15.70
N SER A 157 -5.12 -18.92 -15.03
CA SER A 157 -6.15 -19.17 -14.02
C SER A 157 -7.55 -18.72 -14.46
N LYS A 158 -7.74 -18.46 -15.76
CA LYS A 158 -9.01 -17.95 -16.31
C LYS A 158 -10.20 -18.91 -16.14
N GLU A 159 -9.94 -20.19 -15.89
CA GLU A 159 -11.00 -21.19 -15.71
C GLU A 159 -11.80 -20.98 -14.42
N ASP A 160 -11.19 -20.36 -13.41
CA ASP A 160 -11.79 -20.08 -12.11
C ASP A 160 -12.57 -18.74 -12.10
N MET A 161 -12.65 -18.04 -13.23
CA MET A 161 -13.17 -16.68 -13.35
C MET A 161 -14.71 -16.65 -13.43
N ALA A 162 -15.35 -15.76 -12.66
CA ALA A 162 -16.79 -15.50 -12.77
C ALA A 162 -17.11 -14.40 -13.81
N GLU A 163 -18.40 -14.19 -14.12
CA GLU A 163 -18.83 -13.26 -15.18
C GLU A 163 -18.42 -11.79 -14.95
N ASN A 164 -18.36 -11.33 -13.69
CA ASN A 164 -17.97 -9.96 -13.36
C ASN A 164 -16.47 -9.79 -13.06
N ASP A 165 -15.69 -10.87 -13.14
CA ASP A 165 -14.26 -10.83 -12.91
C ASP A 165 -13.53 -10.38 -14.20
N LEU A 166 -12.29 -9.92 -14.04
CA LEU A 166 -11.48 -9.38 -15.11
C LEU A 166 -10.29 -10.29 -15.42
N LEU A 167 -9.84 -10.25 -16.67
CA LEU A 167 -8.69 -11.01 -17.13
C LEU A 167 -7.50 -10.07 -17.40
N CYS A 168 -6.40 -10.32 -16.72
CA CYS A 168 -5.08 -9.80 -17.04
C CYS A 168 -4.45 -10.67 -18.14
N GLU A 169 -3.84 -10.03 -19.14
CA GLU A 169 -3.21 -10.74 -20.27
C GLU A 169 -1.95 -11.53 -19.88
N ARG A 170 -1.43 -11.31 -18.67
CA ARG A 170 -0.28 -12.02 -18.14
C ARG A 170 -0.66 -13.43 -17.71
N ASN A 171 0.34 -14.32 -17.68
CA ASN A 171 0.19 -15.71 -17.25
C ASN A 171 0.13 -15.87 -15.71
N SER A 172 0.85 -15.04 -14.94
CA SER A 172 0.84 -15.06 -13.46
C SER A 172 1.03 -13.65 -12.86
N TRP A 173 0.50 -13.38 -11.67
CA TRP A 173 0.83 -12.21 -10.85
C TRP A 173 2.16 -12.32 -10.12
N ASP A 174 2.87 -13.43 -10.35
CA ASP A 174 4.15 -13.77 -9.75
C ASP A 174 4.08 -13.90 -8.20
N SER A 175 4.99 -14.68 -7.65
CA SER A 175 5.11 -14.93 -6.20
C SER A 175 6.51 -14.53 -5.72
N GLY A 176 6.64 -14.27 -4.42
CA GLY A 176 7.88 -13.79 -3.84
C GLY A 176 7.83 -13.72 -2.33
N HIS A 177 8.94 -13.28 -1.73
CA HIS A 177 9.06 -13.20 -0.28
C HIS A 177 8.42 -11.94 0.27
N THR A 178 8.63 -10.81 -0.40
CA THR A 178 8.02 -9.52 -0.08
C THR A 178 7.27 -9.02 -1.30
N ILE A 179 5.96 -8.85 -1.15
CA ILE A 179 5.04 -8.51 -2.24
C ILE A 179 4.23 -7.30 -1.80
N GLU A 180 4.31 -6.23 -2.57
CA GLU A 180 3.51 -5.03 -2.37
C GLU A 180 2.52 -4.92 -3.53
N THR A 181 1.23 -4.82 -3.23
CA THR A 181 0.17 -4.60 -4.21
C THR A 181 -0.53 -3.29 -3.88
N SER A 182 -0.61 -2.36 -4.82
CA SER A 182 -1.26 -1.07 -4.65
C SER A 182 -2.32 -0.83 -5.71
N LEU A 183 -3.33 -0.06 -5.34
CA LEU A 183 -4.40 0.39 -6.22
C LEU A 183 -4.33 1.91 -6.32
N ILE A 184 -4.06 2.41 -7.52
CA ILE A 184 -3.74 3.81 -7.79
C ILE A 184 -4.80 4.37 -8.74
N ARG A 185 -5.37 5.53 -8.41
CA ARG A 185 -6.34 6.22 -9.28
C ARG A 185 -5.60 6.98 -10.41
N PRO A 186 -6.26 7.32 -11.54
CA PRO A 186 -5.66 8.15 -12.59
C PRO A 186 -5.05 9.49 -12.16
N ASP A 187 -5.46 10.06 -11.02
CA ASP A 187 -4.85 11.27 -10.44
C ASP A 187 -3.50 11.01 -9.74
N GLY A 188 -3.06 9.74 -9.67
CA GLY A 188 -1.85 9.30 -8.99
C GLY A 188 -2.05 9.00 -7.50
N MET A 189 -3.27 9.09 -6.97
CA MET A 189 -3.54 8.83 -5.56
C MET A 189 -3.66 7.33 -5.27
N THR A 190 -2.88 6.84 -4.31
CA THR A 190 -3.00 5.47 -3.81
C THR A 190 -4.24 5.33 -2.93
N MET A 191 -5.16 4.48 -3.38
CA MET A 191 -6.45 4.23 -2.74
C MET A 191 -6.44 2.99 -1.84
N ALA A 192 -5.60 2.00 -2.17
CA ALA A 192 -5.37 0.85 -1.31
C ALA A 192 -3.96 0.32 -1.50
N MET A 193 -3.42 -0.30 -0.47
CA MET A 193 -2.13 -0.96 -0.46
C MET A 193 -2.23 -2.24 0.37
N PHE A 194 -1.55 -3.28 -0.08
CA PHE A 194 -1.46 -4.56 0.58
C PHE A 194 -0.03 -5.08 0.47
N LEU A 195 0.64 -5.19 1.62
CA LEU A 195 1.98 -5.74 1.75
C LEU A 195 1.88 -7.14 2.37
N GLU A 196 2.49 -8.10 1.69
CA GLU A 196 2.63 -9.47 2.14
C GLU A 196 4.13 -9.77 2.27
N THR A 197 4.54 -10.22 3.47
CA THR A 197 5.91 -10.68 3.71
C THR A 197 5.87 -12.08 4.29
N SER A 198 6.52 -13.03 3.61
CA SER A 198 6.80 -14.35 4.16
C SER A 198 8.12 -14.31 4.94
N GLU A 199 8.28 -15.10 5.97
CA GLU A 199 9.54 -15.35 6.68
C GLU A 199 9.71 -16.86 6.77
N SER A 200 10.77 -17.42 6.18
CA SER A 200 11.11 -18.83 6.37
C SER A 200 11.98 -18.99 7.62
N SER A 201 11.54 -19.78 8.60
CA SER A 201 12.39 -20.14 9.74
C SER A 201 13.44 -21.16 9.30
N VAL A 202 14.71 -20.74 9.18
CA VAL A 202 15.82 -21.69 9.01
C VAL A 202 15.98 -22.43 10.33
N ARG A 203 15.65 -23.74 10.35
CA ARG A 203 16.09 -24.61 11.44
C ARG A 203 17.60 -24.76 11.29
N VAL A 204 18.36 -24.15 12.19
CA VAL A 204 19.78 -24.48 12.34
C VAL A 204 19.79 -25.87 12.93
N ASP A 205 19.92 -26.89 12.08
CA ASP A 205 20.21 -28.24 12.54
C ASP A 205 21.52 -28.16 13.31
N ALA A 206 21.43 -28.41 14.62
CA ALA A 206 22.59 -28.44 15.50
C ALA A 206 23.60 -29.44 14.92
N PRO A 207 24.90 -29.11 14.84
CA PRO A 207 25.91 -30.06 14.43
C PRO A 207 25.82 -31.28 15.35
N LEU A 208 25.60 -32.46 14.77
CA LEU A 208 25.75 -33.73 15.47
C LEU A 208 27.20 -33.81 15.96
N ASP A 209 27.39 -33.62 17.26
CA ASP A 209 28.69 -33.78 17.91
C ASP A 209 29.12 -35.25 17.75
N SER A 210 30.09 -35.48 16.87
CA SER A 210 30.73 -36.77 16.67
C SER A 210 31.98 -36.86 17.53
N THR A 211 31.83 -37.19 18.80
CA THR A 211 32.89 -37.72 19.69
C THR A 211 32.20 -38.66 20.69
N THR A 212 32.56 -39.94 20.86
CA THR A 212 33.88 -40.53 21.10
C THR A 212 33.91 -42.00 20.69
N ILE A 213 34.91 -42.38 19.88
CA ILE A 213 35.47 -43.73 19.83
C ILE A 213 36.76 -43.69 20.66
N ASP A 214 37.04 -44.82 21.31
CA ASP A 214 38.12 -45.21 22.23
C ASP A 214 37.91 -44.92 23.73
#